data_AF-A0A5B1QQ24-F1
#
_entry.id   AF-A0A5B1QQ24-F1
#
_cell.length_a   1.000
_cell.length_b   1.000
_cell.length_c   1.000
_cell.angle_alpha   90.00
_cell.angle_beta   90.00
_cell.angle_gamma   90.00
#
_symmetry.space_group_name_H-M   'P 1'
#
loop_
_entity.id
_entity.type
_entity.pdbx_description
1 polymer ?
#
loop_
_entity_poly.entity_id
_entity_poly.type
_entity_poly.pdbx_seq_one_letter_code
_entity_poly.pdbx_strand_id
1 'polypeptide(L)'
;MLGEPALPSYRLLLRQVHKLPDQYVREFYRIKIADDFRRCFQPQTGEAIRLIRIRKVHKLLARLERANRGCYRELREVLNNAYGRKGPLKWNLYRSLQTSFEARPAPRIIPSYERSRPPAYSPALTALLTSQSAVGRSKPVTQANIKLPPIMPQKVDPKSVEARLFGPLSKRREVNLHWRYFKMQRGKLRLPLKLTEEGPRAADGTVAQKARDTYGLHGTKMMEDVARFAGQQGLMPPLPRRQREAQSGTTAGSSKEVIPPQGHPPGTAHGRALRRRYQKLLRDLPIMTVTPRSRKDTGIGSAPEHYRITLHPNALAPSSRRRNDQLPEGDAVDSVWARQNGGSAVMERKRRNRKEKQEQTQKQKIQESK
;
A
#
# COMPACT_ATOMS: atom_id res chain seq x y z
N MET A 1 5.81 38.61 22.28
CA MET A 1 5.93 39.01 20.86
C MET A 1 6.24 37.81 19.94
N LEU A 2 5.36 36.79 19.85
CA LEU A 2 5.56 35.61 18.97
C LEU A 2 4.74 35.71 17.65
N GLY A 3 4.47 36.93 17.20
CA GLY A 3 3.45 37.24 16.19
C GLY A 3 3.84 36.96 14.73
N GLU A 4 5.11 37.05 14.35
CA GLU A 4 5.47 37.25 12.93
C GLU A 4 6.06 36.08 12.11
N PRO A 5 6.68 34.99 12.63
CA PRO A 5 7.33 34.02 11.75
C PRO A 5 6.36 33.11 10.97
N ALA A 6 5.05 33.21 11.21
CA ALA A 6 4.07 32.30 10.65
C ALA A 6 3.72 32.59 9.18
N LEU A 7 3.55 33.86 8.78
CA LEU A 7 3.23 34.21 7.38
C LEU A 7 4.37 33.87 6.40
N PRO A 8 5.65 34.15 6.70
CA PRO A 8 6.77 33.71 5.86
C PRO A 8 6.82 32.19 5.71
N SER A 9 6.60 31.45 6.81
CA SER A 9 6.56 29.99 6.81
C SER A 9 5.46 29.42 5.92
N TYR A 10 4.28 30.05 5.90
CA TYR A 10 3.18 29.69 5.01
C TYR A 10 3.56 29.83 3.52
N ARG A 11 4.15 30.97 3.14
CA ARG A 11 4.59 31.22 1.76
C ARG A 11 5.69 30.25 1.34
N LEU A 12 6.66 29.99 2.20
CA LEU A 12 7.73 29.01 1.95
C LEU A 12 7.15 27.60 1.73
N LEU A 13 6.19 27.19 2.56
CA LEU A 13 5.50 25.92 2.39
C LEU A 13 4.79 25.81 1.05
N LEU A 14 4.03 26.83 0.64
CA LEU A 14 3.36 26.84 -0.67
C LEU A 14 4.35 26.77 -1.84
N ARG A 15 5.50 27.46 -1.73
CA ARG A 15 6.59 27.36 -2.72
C ARG A 15 7.16 25.95 -2.80
N GLN A 16 7.36 25.27 -1.66
CA GLN A 16 7.83 23.89 -1.65
C GLN A 16 6.78 22.92 -2.20
N VAL A 17 5.50 23.14 -1.92
CA VAL A 17 4.42 22.31 -2.49
C VAL A 17 4.42 22.41 -4.01
N HIS A 18 4.59 23.60 -4.58
CA HIS A 18 4.59 23.79 -6.04
C HIS A 18 5.67 22.98 -6.76
N LYS A 19 6.78 22.64 -6.08
CA LYS A 19 7.86 21.81 -6.64
C LYS A 19 7.55 20.31 -6.70
N LEU A 20 6.49 19.85 -6.05
CA LEU A 20 6.11 18.43 -6.07
C LEU A 20 5.69 18.02 -7.49
N PRO A 21 5.96 16.79 -7.95
CA PRO A 21 5.72 16.41 -9.34
C PRO A 21 4.24 16.21 -9.70
N ASP A 22 3.41 15.81 -8.73
CA ASP A 22 2.01 15.48 -8.95
C ASP A 22 1.06 16.61 -8.55
N GLN A 23 0.13 16.95 -9.44
CA GLN A 23 -0.87 18.00 -9.24
C GLN A 23 -1.80 17.67 -8.06
N TYR A 24 -2.26 16.43 -7.94
CA TYR A 24 -3.15 16.05 -6.84
C TYR A 24 -2.45 16.23 -5.48
N VAL A 25 -1.21 15.76 -5.36
CA VAL A 25 -0.40 15.97 -4.15
C VAL A 25 -0.22 17.46 -3.85
N ARG A 26 -0.06 18.31 -4.86
CA ARG A 26 0.01 19.78 -4.67
C ARG A 26 -1.28 20.32 -4.05
N GLU A 27 -2.43 19.97 -4.63
CA GLU A 27 -3.74 20.41 -4.15
C GLU A 27 -4.03 19.91 -2.74
N PHE A 28 -3.77 18.63 -2.46
CA PHE A 28 -3.90 18.05 -1.14
C PHE A 28 -3.11 18.83 -0.09
N TYR A 29 -1.83 19.12 -0.36
CA TYR A 29 -1.00 19.84 0.59
C TYR A 29 -1.38 21.32 0.70
N ARG A 30 -1.83 21.97 -0.37
CA ARG A 30 -2.37 23.34 -0.31
C ARG A 30 -3.54 23.43 0.69
N ILE A 31 -4.53 22.56 0.55
CA ILE A 31 -5.70 22.51 1.46
C ILE A 31 -5.24 22.20 2.88
N LYS A 32 -4.41 21.16 3.04
CA LYS A 32 -3.91 20.74 4.35
C LYS A 32 -3.14 21.85 5.07
N ILE A 33 -2.28 22.58 4.36
CA ILE A 33 -1.47 23.66 4.93
C ILE A 33 -2.39 24.82 5.31
N ALA A 34 -3.35 25.20 4.46
CA ALA A 34 -4.34 26.22 4.81
C ALA A 34 -5.09 25.86 6.10
N ASP A 35 -5.56 24.62 6.24
CA ASP A 35 -6.25 24.15 7.45
C ASP A 35 -5.35 24.12 8.69
N ASP A 36 -4.10 23.67 8.55
CA ASP A 36 -3.14 23.65 9.66
C ASP A 36 -2.84 25.08 10.16
N PHE A 37 -2.70 26.06 9.26
CA PHE A 37 -2.50 27.46 9.63
C PHE A 37 -3.76 28.09 10.22
N ARG A 38 -4.94 27.85 9.64
CA ARG A 38 -6.22 28.29 10.24
C ARG A 38 -6.34 27.79 11.68
N ARG A 39 -6.00 26.53 11.94
CA ARG A 39 -5.95 25.97 13.31
C ARG A 39 -4.89 26.65 14.17
N CYS A 40 -3.71 27.01 13.66
CA CYS A 40 -2.70 27.71 14.46
C CYS A 40 -3.17 29.08 14.97
N PHE A 41 -4.09 29.74 14.25
CA PHE A 41 -4.56 31.10 14.56
C PHE A 41 -5.98 31.16 15.13
N GLN A 42 -6.59 30.02 15.48
CA GLN A 42 -7.87 30.03 16.19
C GLN A 42 -7.71 30.71 17.57
N PRO A 43 -8.52 31.73 17.90
CA PRO A 43 -8.34 32.54 19.11
C PRO A 43 -8.48 31.74 20.40
N GLN A 44 -9.26 30.65 20.36
CA GLN A 44 -9.50 29.74 21.48
C GLN A 44 -8.33 28.78 21.75
N THR A 45 -7.26 28.81 20.94
CA THR A 45 -6.13 27.88 21.10
C THR A 45 -5.09 28.45 22.05
N GLY A 46 -4.91 27.82 23.22
CA GLY A 46 -3.86 28.20 24.16
C GLY A 46 -2.45 28.20 23.56
N GLU A 47 -1.57 29.06 24.08
CA GLU A 47 -0.23 29.32 23.53
C GLU A 47 0.63 28.05 23.39
N ALA A 48 0.61 27.16 24.38
CA ALA A 48 1.34 25.89 24.33
C ALA A 48 0.89 25.00 23.14
N ILE A 49 -0.43 24.93 22.90
CA ILE A 49 -0.99 24.16 21.77
C ILE A 49 -0.58 24.82 20.45
N ARG A 50 -0.58 26.16 20.38
CA ARG A 50 -0.12 26.92 19.21
C ARG A 50 1.34 26.63 18.90
N LEU A 51 2.23 26.63 19.89
CA LEU A 51 3.65 26.27 19.70
C LEU A 51 3.83 24.84 19.18
N ILE A 52 3.07 23.87 19.69
CA ILE A 52 3.09 22.49 19.20
C ILE A 52 2.65 22.43 17.72
N ARG A 53 1.64 23.20 17.32
CA ARG A 53 1.16 23.27 15.93
C ARG A 53 2.21 23.92 15.02
N ILE A 54 2.83 25.03 15.44
CA ILE A 54 3.93 25.68 14.70
C ILE A 54 5.11 24.70 14.50
N ARG A 55 5.51 23.97 15.56
CA ARG A 55 6.55 22.92 15.43
C ARG A 55 6.16 21.84 14.42
N LYS A 56 4.88 21.45 14.33
CA LYS A 56 4.40 20.50 13.32
C LYS A 56 4.48 21.07 11.90
N VAL A 57 4.17 22.36 11.73
CA VAL A 57 4.31 23.08 10.45
C VAL A 57 5.77 23.12 10.01
N HIS A 58 6.71 23.45 10.90
CA HIS A 58 8.14 23.45 10.60
C HIS A 58 8.66 22.05 10.22
N LYS A 59 8.21 21.00 10.94
CA LYS A 59 8.51 19.60 10.58
C LYS A 59 7.96 19.23 9.20
N LEU A 60 6.80 19.77 8.81
CA LEU A 60 6.25 19.57 7.48
C LEU A 60 7.09 20.27 6.41
N LEU A 61 7.52 21.51 6.65
CA LEU A 61 8.40 22.25 5.74
C LEU A 61 9.69 21.49 5.48
N ALA A 62 10.40 21.09 6.54
CA ALA A 62 11.63 20.30 6.44
C ALA A 62 11.42 18.97 5.68
N ARG A 63 10.27 18.31 5.88
CA ARG A 63 9.92 17.10 5.12
C ARG A 63 9.74 17.38 3.63
N LEU A 64 9.01 18.44 3.27
CA LEU A 64 8.77 18.82 1.87
C LEU A 64 10.06 19.23 1.17
N GLU A 65 10.92 20.01 1.84
CA GLU A 65 12.23 20.38 1.31
C GLU A 65 13.10 19.15 1.02
N ARG A 66 13.20 18.20 1.97
CA ARG A 66 13.93 16.95 1.75
C ARG A 66 13.32 16.11 0.63
N ALA A 67 11.99 16.02 0.56
CA ALA A 67 11.31 15.32 -0.53
C ALA A 67 11.66 15.93 -1.90
N ASN A 68 11.65 17.26 -2.01
CA ASN A 68 12.00 17.99 -3.22
C ASN A 68 13.48 17.88 -3.59
N ARG A 69 14.38 17.73 -2.60
CA ARG A 69 15.81 17.40 -2.82
C ARG A 69 16.05 15.95 -3.28
N GLY A 70 14.99 15.13 -3.40
CA GLY A 70 15.09 13.75 -3.85
C GLY A 70 15.23 12.71 -2.74
N CYS A 71 15.10 13.09 -1.46
CA CYS A 71 15.14 12.13 -0.36
C CYS A 71 13.92 11.19 -0.42
N TYR A 72 14.18 9.91 -0.69
CA TYR A 72 13.11 8.95 -1.01
C TYR A 72 12.19 8.62 0.16
N ARG A 73 12.68 8.70 1.41
CA ARG A 73 11.89 8.36 2.60
C ARG A 73 10.80 9.40 2.79
N GLU A 74 11.18 10.67 2.73
CA GLU A 74 10.33 11.83 2.89
C GLU A 74 9.32 11.95 1.76
N LEU A 75 9.75 11.77 0.49
CA LEU A 75 8.82 11.72 -0.64
C LEU A 75 7.79 10.60 -0.47
N ARG A 76 8.21 9.42 -0.03
CA ARG A 76 7.26 8.32 0.26
C ARG A 76 6.28 8.69 1.38
N GLU A 77 6.72 9.40 2.41
CA GLU A 77 5.79 9.89 3.46
C GLU A 77 4.80 10.91 2.93
N VAL A 78 5.24 11.84 2.08
CA VAL A 78 4.40 12.85 1.42
C VAL A 78 3.31 12.15 0.59
N LEU A 79 3.70 11.22 -0.28
CA LEU A 79 2.76 10.42 -1.08
C LEU A 79 1.84 9.57 -0.22
N ASN A 80 2.36 8.91 0.83
CA ASN A 80 1.55 8.09 1.72
C ASN A 80 0.47 8.89 2.46
N ASN A 81 0.75 10.15 2.82
CA ASN A 81 -0.24 11.02 3.44
C ASN A 81 -1.29 11.48 2.43
N ALA A 82 -0.86 11.94 1.25
CA ALA A 82 -1.75 12.42 0.19
C ALA A 82 -2.70 11.33 -0.31
N TYR A 83 -2.21 10.11 -0.55
CA TYR A 83 -3.01 8.99 -1.06
C TYR A 83 -3.60 8.09 0.05
N GLY A 84 -3.80 8.64 1.24
CA GLY A 84 -4.55 7.98 2.31
C GLY A 84 -3.94 6.68 2.84
N ARG A 85 -2.64 6.47 2.70
CA ARG A 85 -1.91 5.34 3.35
C ARG A 85 -1.63 5.61 4.82
N LYS A 86 -1.57 6.89 5.21
CA LYS A 86 -1.36 7.39 6.56
C LYS A 86 -2.28 8.57 6.83
N GLY A 87 -2.41 8.93 8.12
CA GLY A 87 -3.09 10.15 8.53
C GLY A 87 -4.62 10.11 8.46
N PRO A 88 -5.27 11.28 8.43
CA PRO A 88 -6.72 11.42 8.52
C PRO A 88 -7.46 10.79 7.33
N LEU A 89 -6.92 10.92 6.11
CA LEU A 89 -7.55 10.35 4.93
C LEU A 89 -7.63 8.82 5.00
N LYS A 90 -6.60 8.15 5.54
CA LYS A 90 -6.67 6.70 5.83
C LYS A 90 -7.85 6.39 6.76
N TRP A 91 -8.04 7.20 7.79
CA TRP A 91 -9.14 6.99 8.75
C TRP A 91 -10.51 7.19 8.09
N ASN A 92 -10.66 8.19 7.24
CA ASN A 92 -11.91 8.46 6.53
C ASN A 92 -12.25 7.32 5.54
N LEU A 93 -11.27 6.86 4.77
CA LEU A 93 -11.43 5.71 3.87
C LEU A 93 -11.75 4.41 4.61
N TYR A 94 -11.22 4.27 5.82
CA TYR A 94 -11.52 3.11 6.65
C TYR A 94 -12.92 3.23 7.26
N ARG A 95 -13.29 4.42 7.72
CA ARG A 95 -14.60 4.69 8.32
C ARG A 95 -15.71 4.41 7.33
N SER A 96 -15.57 4.82 6.06
CA SER A 96 -16.54 4.49 5.02
C SER A 96 -16.73 2.98 4.81
N LEU A 97 -15.64 2.19 4.88
CA LEU A 97 -15.71 0.73 4.84
C LEU A 97 -16.39 0.10 6.06
N GLN A 98 -16.35 0.76 7.22
CA GLN A 98 -17.03 0.29 8.42
C GLN A 98 -18.51 0.69 8.46
N THR A 99 -18.83 1.89 8.00
CA THR A 99 -20.21 2.43 7.97
C THR A 99 -20.99 1.97 6.76
N SER A 100 -20.43 1.10 5.90
CA SER A 100 -21.13 0.50 4.78
C SER A 100 -22.42 -0.16 5.26
N PHE A 101 -23.54 0.12 4.58
CA PHE A 101 -24.88 -0.36 4.91
C PHE A 101 -25.01 -1.89 5.04
N GLU A 102 -24.07 -2.64 4.44
CA GLU A 102 -24.03 -4.10 4.51
C GLU A 102 -23.62 -4.64 5.88
N ALA A 103 -22.91 -3.86 6.69
CA ALA A 103 -22.39 -4.31 7.96
C ALA A 103 -23.47 -4.30 9.04
N ARG A 104 -24.15 -5.44 9.23
CA ARG A 104 -24.99 -5.63 10.42
C ARG A 104 -24.10 -5.58 11.67
N PRO A 105 -24.48 -4.82 12.71
CA PRO A 105 -23.72 -4.78 13.94
C PRO A 105 -23.71 -6.17 14.57
N ALA A 106 -22.53 -6.64 14.99
CA ALA A 106 -22.41 -7.93 15.65
C ALA A 106 -23.25 -7.98 16.94
N PRO A 107 -23.69 -9.18 17.36
CA PRO A 107 -24.40 -9.36 18.61
C PRO A 107 -23.53 -8.94 19.80
N ARG A 108 -24.17 -8.49 20.88
CA ARG A 108 -23.48 -8.10 22.11
C ARG A 108 -22.96 -9.36 22.80
N ILE A 109 -21.67 -9.38 23.18
CA ILE A 109 -21.11 -10.47 23.98
C ILE A 109 -21.65 -10.42 25.43
N ILE A 110 -21.83 -9.21 25.96
CA ILE A 110 -22.49 -8.95 27.25
C ILE A 110 -23.84 -8.29 26.96
N PRO A 111 -24.98 -8.99 27.14
CA PRO A 111 -26.29 -8.49 26.72
C PRO A 111 -26.65 -7.09 27.25
N SER A 112 -26.34 -6.83 28.51
CA SER A 112 -26.61 -5.56 29.20
C SER A 112 -25.70 -4.40 28.80
N TYR A 113 -24.62 -4.62 28.04
CA TYR A 113 -23.62 -3.59 27.76
C TYR A 113 -23.38 -3.40 26.27
N GLU A 114 -23.80 -2.26 25.71
CA GLU A 114 -23.72 -2.00 24.26
C GLU A 114 -22.28 -1.93 23.73
N ARG A 115 -21.36 -1.39 24.52
CA ARG A 115 -19.93 -1.30 24.15
C ARG A 115 -19.24 -2.67 24.15
N SER A 116 -19.93 -3.74 24.56
CA SER A 116 -19.44 -5.12 24.44
C SER A 116 -19.59 -5.71 23.04
N ARG A 117 -20.12 -4.97 22.06
CA ARG A 117 -20.17 -5.43 20.67
C ARG A 117 -18.74 -5.61 20.13
N PRO A 118 -18.42 -6.77 19.54
CA PRO A 118 -17.18 -6.94 18.82
C PRO A 118 -17.20 -6.07 17.55
N PRO A 119 -16.04 -5.79 16.95
CA PRO A 119 -15.96 -5.00 15.74
C PRO A 119 -16.73 -5.69 14.59
N ALA A 120 -17.58 -4.92 13.91
CA ALA A 120 -18.30 -5.39 12.74
C ALA A 120 -17.37 -5.49 11.52
N TYR A 121 -17.47 -6.58 10.77
CA TYR A 121 -16.74 -6.79 9.53
C TYR A 121 -17.70 -6.72 8.36
N SER A 122 -17.66 -5.62 7.59
CA SER A 122 -18.38 -5.54 6.32
C SER A 122 -17.85 -6.59 5.34
N PRO A 123 -18.65 -7.04 4.35
CA PRO A 123 -18.18 -7.94 3.31
C PRO A 123 -16.95 -7.39 2.58
N ALA A 124 -16.97 -6.09 2.23
CA ALA A 124 -15.81 -5.41 1.64
C ALA A 124 -14.57 -5.43 2.56
N LEU A 125 -14.73 -5.16 3.86
CA LEU A 125 -13.62 -5.21 4.82
C LEU A 125 -13.09 -6.65 5.00
N THR A 126 -13.98 -7.63 5.00
CA THR A 126 -13.64 -9.06 5.07
C THR A 126 -12.81 -9.48 3.86
N ALA A 127 -13.21 -9.06 2.66
CA ALA A 127 -12.44 -9.29 1.45
C ALA A 127 -11.04 -8.65 1.54
N LEU A 128 -10.96 -7.41 2.05
CA LEU A 128 -9.67 -6.71 2.22
C LEU A 128 -8.75 -7.40 3.22
N LEU A 129 -9.29 -7.97 4.30
CA LEU A 129 -8.51 -8.69 5.30
C LEU A 129 -8.04 -10.06 4.83
N THR A 130 -8.84 -10.72 3.99
CA THR A 130 -8.55 -12.05 3.43
C THR A 130 -7.64 -12.00 2.19
N SER A 131 -7.56 -10.86 1.50
CA SER A 131 -6.71 -10.70 0.32
C SER A 131 -5.25 -10.37 0.65
N GLN A 132 -4.32 -11.12 0.05
CA GLN A 132 -2.87 -10.85 0.16
C GLN A 132 -2.49 -9.46 -0.38
N SER A 133 -3.16 -8.99 -1.43
CA SER A 133 -2.87 -7.72 -2.10
C SER A 133 -3.09 -6.52 -1.18
N ALA A 134 -4.15 -6.56 -0.37
CA ALA A 134 -4.51 -5.49 0.56
C ALA A 134 -3.72 -5.54 1.88
N VAL A 135 -3.35 -6.73 2.36
CA VAL A 135 -2.53 -6.87 3.58
C VAL A 135 -1.03 -6.66 3.28
N GLY A 136 -0.61 -6.86 2.02
CA GLY A 136 0.72 -6.54 1.54
C GLY A 136 1.75 -7.60 1.89
N ARG A 137 2.53 -7.38 2.96
CA ARG A 137 3.60 -8.31 3.40
C ARG A 137 3.20 -9.23 4.54
N SER A 138 2.14 -8.89 5.27
CA SER A 138 1.65 -9.74 6.34
C SER A 138 0.81 -10.88 5.77
N LYS A 139 0.68 -11.96 6.56
CA LYS A 139 -0.21 -13.08 6.24
C LYS A 139 -1.66 -12.58 6.16
N PRO A 140 -2.45 -12.98 5.15
CA PRO A 140 -3.85 -12.60 5.07
C PRO A 140 -4.62 -13.29 6.21
N VAL A 141 -5.68 -12.65 6.66
CA VAL A 141 -6.52 -13.17 7.74
C VAL A 141 -7.46 -14.22 7.16
N THR A 142 -7.44 -15.44 7.69
CA THR A 142 -8.43 -16.47 7.32
C THR A 142 -9.80 -16.11 7.88
N GLN A 143 -10.87 -16.55 7.21
CA GLN A 143 -12.24 -16.30 7.70
C GLN A 143 -12.48 -16.88 9.10
N ALA A 144 -11.87 -18.04 9.42
CA ALA A 144 -11.88 -18.61 10.76
C ALA A 144 -11.27 -17.64 11.80
N ASN A 145 -10.14 -17.01 11.48
CA ASN A 145 -9.46 -16.07 12.36
C ASN A 145 -10.21 -14.73 12.55
N ILE A 146 -11.19 -14.42 11.68
CA ILE A 146 -12.09 -13.27 11.86
C ILE A 146 -13.11 -13.58 12.96
N LYS A 147 -13.68 -14.78 12.94
CA LYS A 147 -14.64 -15.26 13.95
C LYS A 147 -13.95 -15.51 15.29
N LEU A 148 -12.86 -16.27 15.29
CA LEU A 148 -12.09 -16.61 16.48
C LEU A 148 -10.63 -16.14 16.30
N PRO A 149 -10.25 -14.99 16.87
CA PRO A 149 -8.89 -14.48 16.77
C PRO A 149 -7.84 -15.48 17.29
N PRO A 150 -6.68 -15.64 16.65
CA PRO A 150 -5.61 -16.52 17.12
C PRO A 150 -4.94 -16.05 18.44
N ILE A 151 -5.28 -14.85 18.93
CA ILE A 151 -4.82 -14.33 20.23
C ILE A 151 -5.74 -14.84 21.37
N MET A 152 -6.89 -15.45 21.03
CA MET A 152 -7.78 -16.05 22.01
C MET A 152 -7.11 -17.26 22.68
N PRO A 153 -7.16 -17.37 24.02
CA PRO A 153 -6.75 -18.60 24.71
C PRO A 153 -7.77 -19.71 24.44
N GLN A 154 -7.38 -20.97 24.64
CA GLN A 154 -8.30 -22.10 24.49
C GLN A 154 -9.45 -22.05 25.51
N LYS A 155 -9.25 -21.35 26.65
CA LYS A 155 -10.27 -21.04 27.67
C LYS A 155 -11.56 -20.38 27.18
N VAL A 156 -11.59 -19.86 25.95
CA VAL A 156 -12.84 -19.32 25.36
C VAL A 156 -13.89 -20.41 25.21
N ASP A 157 -13.46 -21.62 24.86
CA ASP A 157 -14.37 -22.76 24.75
C ASP A 157 -14.60 -23.35 26.15
N PRO A 158 -15.83 -23.32 26.69
CA PRO A 158 -16.11 -23.81 28.04
C PRO A 158 -15.88 -25.33 28.17
N LYS A 159 -15.82 -26.04 27.03
CA LYS A 159 -15.53 -27.48 26.96
C LYS A 159 -14.03 -27.78 26.99
N SER A 160 -13.17 -26.80 26.77
CA SER A 160 -11.71 -26.98 26.78
C SER A 160 -11.19 -27.42 28.16
N VAL A 161 -10.11 -28.19 28.16
CA VAL A 161 -9.45 -28.62 29.40
C VAL A 161 -8.98 -27.41 30.21
N GLU A 162 -8.45 -26.38 29.56
CA GLU A 162 -8.02 -25.15 30.25
C GLU A 162 -9.18 -24.41 30.92
N ALA A 163 -10.37 -24.35 30.29
CA ALA A 163 -11.54 -23.73 30.91
C ALA A 163 -12.05 -24.54 32.11
N ARG A 164 -11.91 -25.88 32.07
CA ARG A 164 -12.26 -26.74 33.21
C ARG A 164 -11.28 -26.58 34.37
N LEU A 165 -9.98 -26.50 34.09
CA LEU A 165 -8.94 -26.38 35.12
C LEU A 165 -8.89 -24.98 35.75
N PHE A 166 -9.07 -23.92 34.96
CA PHE A 166 -8.85 -22.54 35.40
C PHE A 166 -10.09 -21.64 35.33
N GLY A 167 -11.24 -22.18 34.97
CA GLY A 167 -12.46 -21.42 34.71
C GLY A 167 -12.55 -20.81 33.30
N PRO A 168 -13.76 -20.46 32.84
CA PRO A 168 -13.99 -19.87 31.53
C PRO A 168 -13.42 -18.44 31.42
N LEU A 169 -13.10 -18.01 30.20
CA LEU A 169 -12.62 -16.65 29.95
C LEU A 169 -13.72 -15.62 30.27
N SER A 170 -13.36 -14.55 31.00
CA SER A 170 -14.31 -13.48 31.27
C SER A 170 -14.76 -12.77 29.98
N LYS A 171 -16.08 -12.54 29.82
CA LYS A 171 -16.67 -11.89 28.64
C LYS A 171 -16.04 -10.53 28.31
N ARG A 172 -15.67 -9.74 29.34
CA ARG A 172 -14.98 -8.45 29.14
C ARG A 172 -13.60 -8.65 28.49
N ARG A 173 -12.86 -9.68 28.91
CA ARG A 173 -11.54 -10.00 28.35
C ARG A 173 -11.67 -10.51 26.91
N GLU A 174 -12.69 -11.32 26.62
CA GLU A 174 -13.03 -11.75 25.26
C GLU A 174 -13.27 -10.56 24.32
N VAL A 175 -14.12 -9.61 24.72
CA VAL A 175 -14.36 -8.36 23.98
C VAL A 175 -13.07 -7.60 23.73
N ASN A 176 -12.24 -7.44 24.77
CA ASN A 176 -10.95 -6.74 24.66
C ASN A 176 -9.99 -7.42 23.68
N LEU A 177 -9.95 -8.75 23.65
CA LEU A 177 -9.13 -9.53 22.73
C LEU A 177 -9.60 -9.37 21.28
N HIS A 178 -10.91 -9.38 21.03
CA HIS A 178 -11.46 -9.08 19.70
C HIS A 178 -11.05 -7.68 19.22
N TRP A 179 -11.23 -6.66 20.06
CA TRP A 179 -10.84 -5.29 19.71
C TRP A 179 -9.34 -5.12 19.51
N ARG A 180 -8.52 -5.78 20.33
CA ARG A 180 -7.06 -5.77 20.19
C ARG A 180 -6.64 -6.38 18.86
N TYR A 181 -7.15 -7.59 18.55
CA TYR A 181 -6.87 -8.26 17.29
C TYR A 181 -7.30 -7.42 16.10
N PHE A 182 -8.50 -6.84 16.15
CA PHE A 182 -9.02 -5.97 15.11
C PHE A 182 -8.15 -4.73 14.86
N LYS A 183 -7.74 -4.02 15.92
CA LYS A 183 -6.81 -2.88 15.81
C LYS A 183 -5.49 -3.28 15.16
N MET A 184 -4.97 -4.47 15.49
CA MET A 184 -3.76 -5.02 14.87
C MET A 184 -3.95 -5.29 13.37
N GLN A 185 -5.07 -5.90 12.98
CA GLN A 185 -5.34 -6.18 11.56
C GLN A 185 -5.62 -4.91 10.75
N ARG A 186 -6.39 -3.97 11.32
CA ARG A 186 -6.64 -2.64 10.73
C ARG A 186 -5.35 -1.88 10.42
N GLY A 187 -4.35 -1.97 11.31
CA GLY A 187 -3.06 -1.31 11.11
C GLY A 187 -2.34 -1.75 9.83
N LYS A 188 -2.49 -3.04 9.47
CA LYS A 188 -1.84 -3.68 8.31
C LYS A 188 -2.57 -3.41 6.99
N LEU A 189 -3.86 -3.09 7.07
CA LEU A 189 -4.72 -2.95 5.91
C LEU A 189 -4.30 -1.77 5.01
N ARG A 190 -4.23 -2.04 3.71
CA ARG A 190 -4.14 -1.04 2.64
C ARG A 190 -5.54 -0.86 2.07
N LEU A 191 -6.02 0.38 2.11
CA LEU A 191 -7.39 0.69 1.71
C LEU A 191 -7.45 0.94 0.20
N PRO A 192 -8.48 0.51 -0.51
CA PRO A 192 -8.62 0.82 -1.92
C PRO A 192 -8.90 2.32 -2.10
N LEU A 193 -8.37 2.91 -3.18
CA LEU A 193 -8.77 4.26 -3.63
C LEU A 193 -9.83 4.19 -4.73
N LYS A 194 -9.80 3.13 -5.54
CA LYS A 194 -10.72 2.92 -6.66
C LYS A 194 -11.55 1.67 -6.42
N LEU A 195 -12.86 1.87 -6.56
CA LEU A 195 -13.84 0.82 -6.73
C LEU A 195 -14.12 0.68 -8.22
N THR A 196 -14.02 -0.53 -8.75
CA THR A 196 -14.40 -0.87 -10.13
C THR A 196 -15.56 -1.85 -10.09
N GLU A 197 -16.49 -1.75 -11.02
CA GLU A 197 -17.57 -2.73 -11.17
C GLU A 197 -17.25 -3.60 -12.39
N GLU A 198 -17.31 -4.90 -12.20
CA GLU A 198 -17.21 -5.89 -13.27
C GLU A 198 -18.62 -6.43 -13.52
N GLY A 199 -19.17 -6.23 -14.71
CA GLY A 199 -20.50 -6.71 -15.10
C GLY A 199 -21.32 -5.68 -15.89
N PRO A 200 -22.43 -6.10 -16.51
CA PRO A 200 -23.35 -5.15 -17.15
C PRO A 200 -23.85 -4.17 -16.10
N ARG A 201 -23.80 -2.87 -16.44
CA ARG A 201 -24.29 -1.80 -15.57
C ARG A 201 -25.79 -2.03 -15.36
N ALA A 202 -26.17 -2.46 -14.16
CA ALA A 202 -27.58 -2.64 -13.83
C ALA A 202 -28.28 -1.28 -13.99
N ALA A 203 -29.42 -1.26 -14.70
CA ALA A 203 -30.19 -0.05 -14.95
C ALA A 203 -30.78 0.54 -13.66
N ASP A 204 -30.97 -0.30 -12.64
CA ASP A 204 -31.45 0.11 -11.33
C ASP A 204 -30.27 0.58 -10.47
N GLY A 205 -30.41 1.73 -9.82
CA GLY A 205 -29.45 2.37 -8.91
C GLY A 205 -29.04 1.48 -7.72
N THR A 206 -28.24 0.48 -8.04
CA THR A 206 -28.02 -0.74 -7.28
C THR A 206 -27.08 -0.49 -6.10
N VAL A 207 -26.95 -1.52 -5.26
CA VAL A 207 -26.00 -1.64 -4.15
C VAL A 207 -24.61 -1.11 -4.53
N ALA A 208 -24.17 -1.34 -5.76
CA ALA A 208 -22.92 -0.84 -6.31
C ALA A 208 -22.85 0.70 -6.42
N GLN A 209 -23.93 1.39 -6.81
CA GLN A 209 -24.00 2.85 -6.78
C GLN A 209 -23.94 3.38 -5.34
N LYS A 210 -24.68 2.75 -4.40
CA LYS A 210 -24.57 3.09 -2.97
C LYS A 210 -23.15 2.87 -2.43
N ALA A 211 -22.49 1.79 -2.88
CA ALA A 211 -21.11 1.53 -2.55
C ALA A 211 -20.19 2.65 -3.09
N ARG A 212 -20.36 3.07 -4.35
CA ARG A 212 -19.63 4.22 -4.92
C ARG A 212 -19.80 5.49 -4.11
N ASP A 213 -21.04 5.80 -3.72
CA ASP A 213 -21.36 7.00 -2.93
C ASP A 213 -20.77 6.92 -1.51
N THR A 214 -20.69 5.71 -0.96
CA THR A 214 -20.12 5.47 0.38
C THR A 214 -18.60 5.56 0.37
N TYR A 215 -17.93 5.07 -0.68
CA TYR A 215 -16.47 5.07 -0.78
C TYR A 215 -15.94 6.40 -1.30
N GLY A 216 -15.71 7.34 -0.39
CA GLY A 216 -15.49 8.78 -0.62
C GLY A 216 -14.28 9.25 -1.45
N LEU A 217 -13.76 8.47 -2.40
CA LEU A 217 -12.85 8.94 -3.47
C LEU A 217 -13.20 8.36 -4.85
N HIS A 218 -14.32 7.63 -4.98
CA HIS A 218 -14.76 7.13 -6.27
C HIS A 218 -15.05 8.30 -7.24
N GLY A 219 -14.73 8.12 -8.53
CA GLY A 219 -14.86 9.16 -9.55
C GLY A 219 -13.67 10.11 -9.68
N THR A 220 -12.72 10.10 -8.74
CA THR A 220 -11.48 10.90 -8.87
C THR A 220 -10.46 10.17 -9.74
N LYS A 221 -9.76 10.90 -10.61
CA LYS A 221 -8.73 10.34 -11.52
C LYS A 221 -7.39 10.00 -10.81
N MET A 222 -7.40 9.90 -9.48
CA MET A 222 -6.19 9.76 -8.67
C MET A 222 -5.39 8.50 -8.99
N MET A 223 -6.08 7.38 -9.27
CA MET A 223 -5.40 6.13 -9.62
C MET A 223 -4.79 6.19 -11.01
N GLU A 224 -5.47 6.82 -11.97
CA GLU A 224 -4.97 7.07 -13.32
C GLU A 224 -3.74 7.99 -13.29
N ASP A 225 -3.75 9.04 -12.47
CA ASP A 225 -2.62 9.95 -12.31
C ASP A 225 -1.39 9.23 -11.74
N VAL A 226 -1.58 8.44 -10.67
CA VAL A 226 -0.50 7.60 -10.12
C VAL A 226 0.02 6.62 -11.17
N ALA A 227 -0.86 6.01 -11.96
CA ALA A 227 -0.48 5.08 -13.02
C ALA A 227 0.30 5.78 -14.15
N ARG A 228 -0.06 7.03 -14.49
CA ARG A 228 0.65 7.87 -15.45
C ARG A 228 2.07 8.14 -14.98
N PHE A 229 2.27 8.54 -13.71
CA PHE A 229 3.62 8.74 -13.15
C PHE A 229 4.42 7.44 -12.98
N ALA A 230 3.74 6.32 -12.74
CA ALA A 230 4.35 5.00 -12.66
C ALA A 230 4.84 4.47 -14.03
N GLY A 231 4.33 5.04 -15.13
CA GLY A 231 4.59 4.59 -16.49
C GLY A 231 4.06 3.17 -16.74
N GLN A 232 4.07 2.75 -18.00
CA GLN A 232 3.75 1.38 -18.37
C GLN A 232 4.86 0.44 -17.88
N GLN A 233 4.49 -0.63 -17.18
CA GLN A 233 5.38 -1.76 -16.96
C GLN A 233 5.42 -2.62 -18.23
N GLY A 234 6.58 -3.14 -18.60
CA GLY A 234 6.73 -4.02 -19.76
C GLY A 234 7.26 -3.34 -21.02
N LEU A 235 7.31 -1.99 -21.08
CA LEU A 235 8.22 -1.35 -22.02
C LEU A 235 9.62 -1.79 -21.62
N MET A 236 10.30 -2.51 -22.53
CA MET A 236 11.62 -3.07 -22.25
C MET A 236 12.48 -2.01 -21.58
N PRO A 237 13.26 -2.38 -20.53
CA PRO A 237 14.23 -1.45 -19.99
C PRO A 237 15.04 -0.89 -21.17
N PRO A 238 15.35 0.42 -21.18
CA PRO A 238 16.10 1.01 -22.28
C PRO A 238 17.32 0.12 -22.51
N LEU A 239 17.47 -0.37 -23.74
CA LEU A 239 18.54 -1.28 -24.11
C LEU A 239 19.85 -0.69 -23.57
N PRO A 240 20.68 -1.48 -22.85
CA PRO A 240 22.00 -1.04 -22.43
C PRO A 240 22.75 -0.44 -23.62
N ARG A 241 23.58 0.57 -23.36
CA ARG A 241 24.32 1.30 -24.39
C ARG A 241 24.98 0.36 -25.41
N ARG A 242 25.54 -0.75 -24.96
CA ARG A 242 26.14 -1.80 -25.81
C ARG A 242 25.16 -2.45 -26.79
N GLN A 243 23.96 -2.83 -26.34
CA GLN A 243 22.94 -3.38 -27.23
C GLN A 243 22.42 -2.33 -28.21
N ARG A 244 22.33 -1.06 -27.79
CA ARG A 244 22.01 0.04 -28.72
C ARG A 244 23.08 0.21 -29.79
N GLU A 245 24.35 0.18 -29.40
CA GLU A 245 25.50 0.28 -30.32
C GLU A 245 25.53 -0.90 -31.31
N ALA A 246 25.27 -2.13 -30.84
CA ALA A 246 25.18 -3.31 -31.69
C ALA A 246 24.01 -3.24 -32.70
N GLN A 247 22.85 -2.73 -32.28
CA GLN A 247 21.70 -2.54 -33.17
C GLN A 247 21.92 -1.40 -34.17
N SER A 248 22.55 -0.31 -33.75
CA SER A 248 22.85 0.82 -34.66
C SER A 248 23.81 0.45 -35.79
N GLY A 249 24.65 -0.57 -35.60
CA GLY A 249 25.56 -1.05 -36.65
C GLY A 249 24.87 -1.86 -37.76
N THR A 250 23.63 -2.33 -37.57
CA THR A 250 23.01 -3.32 -38.47
C THR A 250 21.88 -2.74 -39.34
N THR A 251 21.37 -1.55 -39.05
CA THR A 251 20.23 -0.95 -39.79
C THR A 251 20.56 0.45 -40.28
N ALA A 252 21.38 0.55 -41.33
CA ALA A 252 21.77 1.82 -41.96
C ALA A 252 20.73 2.40 -42.96
N GLY A 253 19.48 1.93 -42.99
CA GLY A 253 18.59 2.21 -44.14
C GLY A 253 17.12 2.55 -43.89
N SER A 254 16.59 2.65 -42.66
CA SER A 254 15.17 2.97 -42.49
C SER A 254 14.86 3.69 -41.19
N SER A 255 15.16 4.99 -41.16
CA SER A 255 14.68 5.92 -40.14
C SER A 255 13.23 6.29 -40.44
N LYS A 256 12.27 5.40 -40.10
CA LYS A 256 10.90 5.86 -39.88
C LYS A 256 10.91 6.68 -38.60
N GLU A 257 10.78 8.00 -38.74
CA GLU A 257 10.49 8.91 -37.63
C GLU A 257 9.28 8.38 -36.86
N VAL A 258 9.55 7.70 -35.74
CA VAL A 258 8.53 7.44 -34.73
C VAL A 258 8.26 8.79 -34.10
N ILE A 259 7.28 9.52 -34.66
CA ILE A 259 6.75 10.75 -34.08
C ILE A 259 6.42 10.42 -32.63
N PRO A 260 7.14 10.99 -31.64
CA PRO A 260 6.84 10.72 -30.25
C PRO A 260 5.38 11.15 -30.02
N PRO A 261 4.56 10.33 -29.35
CA PRO A 261 3.15 10.64 -29.14
C PRO A 261 3.03 12.06 -28.56
N GLN A 262 2.51 12.96 -29.40
CA GLN A 262 2.34 14.37 -29.08
C GLN A 262 1.44 14.48 -27.85
N GLY A 263 1.99 14.93 -26.73
CA GLY A 263 1.24 15.06 -25.48
C GLY A 263 2.06 14.85 -24.19
N HIS A 264 3.33 14.46 -24.28
CA HIS A 264 4.21 14.51 -23.12
C HIS A 264 4.84 15.90 -23.00
N PRO A 265 4.52 16.70 -21.96
CA PRO A 265 5.08 18.03 -21.79
C PRO A 265 6.62 17.95 -21.74
N PRO A 266 7.33 18.75 -22.57
CA PRO A 266 8.79 18.74 -22.63
C PRO A 266 9.35 19.19 -21.27
N GLY A 267 10.09 18.31 -20.59
CA GLY A 267 10.73 18.59 -19.30
C GLY A 267 10.54 17.53 -18.19
N THR A 268 9.73 16.48 -18.39
CA THR A 268 9.48 15.47 -17.36
C THR A 268 9.69 14.04 -17.84
N ALA A 269 10.92 13.73 -18.28
CA ALA A 269 11.45 12.40 -18.03
C ALA A 269 11.59 12.24 -16.50
N HIS A 270 10.47 12.01 -15.82
CA HIS A 270 10.47 11.70 -14.40
C HIS A 270 11.49 10.60 -14.19
N GLY A 271 12.59 10.96 -13.49
CA GLY A 271 13.75 10.10 -13.40
C GLY A 271 13.31 8.70 -12.99
N ARG A 272 14.01 7.67 -13.49
CA ARG A 272 13.73 6.25 -13.20
C ARG A 272 13.42 5.99 -11.71
N ALA A 273 14.06 6.77 -10.83
CA ALA A 273 13.78 6.78 -9.40
C ALA A 273 12.32 7.16 -9.04
N LEU A 274 11.79 8.26 -9.57
CA LEU A 274 10.42 8.73 -9.31
C LEU A 274 9.39 7.73 -9.85
N ARG A 275 9.57 7.25 -11.08
CA ARG A 275 8.72 6.20 -11.67
C ARG A 275 8.61 4.98 -10.75
N ARG A 276 9.77 4.46 -10.30
CA ARG A 276 9.84 3.36 -9.34
C ARG A 276 9.13 3.68 -8.01
N ARG A 277 9.09 4.95 -7.59
CA ARG A 277 8.35 5.35 -6.37
C ARG A 277 6.84 5.28 -6.58
N TYR A 278 6.33 5.74 -7.72
CA TYR A 278 4.91 5.61 -8.04
C TYR A 278 4.49 4.15 -8.28
N GLN A 279 5.33 3.33 -8.92
CA GLN A 279 5.05 1.89 -9.03
C GLN A 279 5.02 1.19 -7.65
N LYS A 280 5.87 1.63 -6.71
CA LYS A 280 5.84 1.17 -5.32
C LYS A 280 4.59 1.68 -4.59
N LEU A 281 4.14 2.89 -4.89
CA LEU A 281 2.89 3.43 -4.38
C LEU A 281 1.71 2.60 -4.89
N LEU A 282 1.62 2.30 -6.19
CA LEU A 282 0.59 1.43 -6.77
C LEU A 282 0.51 0.06 -6.09
N ARG A 283 1.65 -0.54 -5.71
CA ARG A 283 1.67 -1.77 -4.90
C ARG A 283 0.96 -1.59 -3.55
N ASP A 284 1.05 -0.40 -2.98
CA ASP A 284 0.42 -0.05 -1.71
C ASP A 284 -1.05 0.44 -1.91
N LEU A 285 -1.56 0.54 -3.15
CA LEU A 285 -2.93 0.97 -3.53
C LEU A 285 -3.72 -0.19 -4.18
N PRO A 286 -4.43 -1.02 -3.40
CA PRO A 286 -5.28 -2.06 -3.98
C PRO A 286 -6.47 -1.46 -4.74
N ILE A 287 -6.95 -2.19 -5.74
CA ILE A 287 -8.17 -1.92 -6.48
C ILE A 287 -9.21 -2.93 -6.00
N MET A 288 -10.40 -2.45 -5.66
CA MET A 288 -11.51 -3.31 -5.25
C MET A 288 -12.48 -3.41 -6.42
N THR A 289 -12.69 -4.62 -6.93
CA THR A 289 -13.65 -4.94 -7.99
C THR A 289 -14.89 -5.55 -7.36
N VAL A 290 -16.05 -4.93 -7.56
CA VAL A 290 -17.35 -5.47 -7.17
C VAL A 290 -17.92 -6.24 -8.35
N THR A 291 -18.23 -7.50 -8.11
CA THR A 291 -18.98 -8.32 -9.06
C THR A 291 -20.40 -8.49 -8.51
N PRO A 292 -21.43 -7.95 -9.19
CA PRO A 292 -22.81 -8.20 -8.79
C PRO A 292 -23.09 -9.67 -9.03
N ARG A 293 -23.60 -10.36 -8.01
CA ARG A 293 -24.07 -11.74 -8.19
C ARG A 293 -25.38 -11.72 -8.97
N SER A 294 -25.46 -12.57 -9.99
CA SER A 294 -26.70 -12.77 -10.73
C SER A 294 -27.79 -13.27 -9.79
N ARG A 295 -28.99 -12.65 -9.84
CA ARG A 295 -30.14 -13.04 -9.00
C ARG A 295 -30.54 -14.51 -9.18
N LYS A 296 -30.19 -15.14 -10.31
CA LYS A 296 -30.55 -16.53 -10.63
C LYS A 296 -29.94 -17.56 -9.67
N ASP A 297 -28.83 -17.24 -9.01
CA ASP A 297 -28.10 -18.20 -8.17
C ASP A 297 -28.49 -18.18 -6.68
N THR A 298 -29.36 -17.25 -6.26
CA THR A 298 -29.71 -17.11 -4.84
C THR A 298 -31.20 -16.89 -4.67
N GLY A 299 -31.87 -17.89 -4.11
CA GLY A 299 -33.23 -17.75 -3.60
C GLY A 299 -33.37 -16.53 -2.67
N ILE A 300 -34.54 -15.89 -2.76
CA ILE A 300 -35.14 -14.86 -1.90
C ILE A 300 -34.22 -14.38 -0.76
N GLY A 301 -33.39 -13.38 -1.07
CA GLY A 301 -32.50 -12.73 -0.09
C GLY A 301 -31.22 -12.27 -0.75
N SER A 302 -31.20 -11.01 -1.22
CA SER A 302 -30.05 -10.24 -1.74
C SER A 302 -28.69 -10.92 -1.51
N ALA A 303 -28.18 -11.62 -2.53
CA ALA A 303 -26.87 -12.24 -2.46
C ALA A 303 -25.80 -11.20 -2.08
N PRO A 304 -24.85 -11.55 -1.20
CA PRO A 304 -23.73 -10.66 -0.90
C PRO A 304 -22.90 -10.45 -2.17
N GLU A 305 -22.59 -9.19 -2.48
CA GLU A 305 -21.68 -8.86 -3.58
C GLU A 305 -20.33 -9.55 -3.37
N HIS A 306 -19.75 -10.07 -4.46
CA HIS A 306 -18.42 -10.66 -4.38
C HIS A 306 -17.38 -9.58 -4.63
N TYR A 307 -16.63 -9.27 -3.59
CA TYR A 307 -15.53 -8.31 -3.62
C TYR A 307 -14.22 -9.02 -3.96
N ARG A 308 -13.69 -8.74 -5.15
CA ARG A 308 -12.36 -9.18 -5.55
C ARG A 308 -11.38 -8.02 -5.40
N ILE A 309 -10.14 -8.32 -5.00
CA ILE A 309 -9.12 -7.29 -4.77
C ILE A 309 -7.91 -7.59 -5.61
N THR A 310 -7.60 -6.66 -6.49
CA THR A 310 -6.49 -6.76 -7.44
C THR A 310 -5.49 -5.63 -7.19
N LEU A 311 -4.31 -5.74 -7.80
CA LEU A 311 -3.35 -4.65 -7.87
C LEU A 311 -3.34 -4.11 -9.29
N HIS A 312 -3.00 -2.83 -9.44
CA HIS A 312 -2.80 -2.24 -10.76
C HIS A 312 -1.70 -3.01 -11.52
N PRO A 313 -1.81 -3.24 -12.84
CA PRO A 313 -0.80 -3.97 -13.62
C PRO A 313 0.59 -3.31 -13.52
N ASN A 314 0.64 -1.98 -13.47
CA ASN A 314 1.89 -1.23 -13.26
C ASN A 314 2.41 -1.21 -11.80
N ALA A 315 1.83 -1.98 -10.88
CA ALA A 315 2.33 -2.10 -9.51
C ALA A 315 3.59 -2.98 -9.44
N LEU A 316 4.57 -2.64 -8.61
CA LEU A 316 5.70 -3.53 -8.39
C LEU A 316 5.23 -4.83 -7.73
N ALA A 317 5.40 -5.97 -8.42
CA ALA A 317 5.04 -7.27 -7.90
C ALA A 317 5.67 -7.50 -6.51
N PRO A 318 4.95 -8.12 -5.55
CA PRO A 318 5.47 -8.28 -4.21
C PRO A 318 6.75 -9.11 -4.14
N SER A 319 6.89 -10.05 -5.08
CA SER A 319 8.00 -10.98 -5.29
C SER A 319 9.09 -10.48 -6.24
N SER A 320 9.03 -9.25 -6.75
CA SER A 320 10.02 -8.71 -7.72
C SER A 320 11.44 -8.51 -7.15
N ARG A 321 11.75 -9.08 -5.98
CA ARG A 321 13.13 -9.19 -5.47
C ARG A 321 13.97 -10.22 -6.25
N ARG A 322 13.82 -10.28 -7.58
CA ARG A 322 14.32 -11.28 -8.55
C ARG A 322 13.26 -12.35 -8.87
N ARG A 323 12.36 -12.07 -9.81
CA ARG A 323 11.86 -13.16 -10.66
C ARG A 323 12.98 -13.44 -11.67
N ASN A 324 13.46 -14.68 -11.73
CA ASN A 324 14.42 -15.07 -12.76
C ASN A 324 13.81 -14.86 -14.17
N ASP A 325 12.49 -15.00 -14.29
CA ASP A 325 11.71 -14.80 -15.53
C ASP A 325 11.66 -13.35 -16.05
N GLN A 326 12.20 -12.38 -15.30
CA GLN A 326 12.32 -10.99 -15.77
C GLN A 326 13.75 -10.61 -16.16
N LEU A 327 14.70 -11.53 -16.03
CA LEU A 327 15.94 -11.37 -16.78
C LEU A 327 15.58 -11.61 -18.24
N PRO A 328 15.92 -10.69 -19.17
CA PRO A 328 15.83 -11.02 -20.59
C PRO A 328 16.54 -12.35 -20.81
N GLU A 329 15.98 -13.23 -21.65
CA GLU A 329 16.72 -14.39 -22.13
C GLU A 329 18.07 -13.89 -22.62
N GLY A 330 19.14 -14.48 -22.08
CA GLY A 330 20.48 -14.00 -22.37
C GLY A 330 20.76 -14.16 -23.86
N ASP A 331 21.06 -13.05 -24.54
CA ASP A 331 21.43 -13.10 -25.95
C ASP A 331 22.72 -13.91 -26.13
N ALA A 332 23.03 -14.29 -27.38
CA ALA A 332 24.29 -14.96 -27.72
C ALA A 332 25.52 -14.18 -27.19
N VAL A 333 25.45 -12.85 -27.14
CA VAL A 333 26.50 -11.97 -26.61
C VAL A 333 26.66 -12.11 -25.09
N ASP A 334 25.55 -12.16 -24.33
CA ASP A 334 25.59 -12.37 -22.88
C ASP A 334 26.13 -13.77 -22.54
N SER A 335 25.80 -14.75 -23.38
CA SER A 335 26.28 -16.12 -23.28
C SER A 335 27.81 -16.20 -23.48
N VAL A 336 28.36 -15.49 -24.47
CA VAL A 336 29.81 -15.41 -24.73
C VAL A 336 30.54 -14.69 -23.59
N TRP A 337 29.97 -13.59 -23.08
CA TRP A 337 30.55 -12.86 -21.95
C TRP A 337 30.54 -13.69 -20.65
N ALA A 338 29.46 -14.42 -20.37
CA ALA A 338 29.38 -15.31 -19.21
C ALA A 338 30.43 -16.42 -19.28
N ARG A 339 30.71 -16.94 -20.48
CA ARG A 339 31.78 -17.92 -20.74
C ARG A 339 33.18 -17.31 -20.55
N GLN A 340 33.41 -16.09 -21.02
CA GLN A 340 34.73 -15.42 -20.92
C GLN A 340 35.04 -14.90 -19.51
N ASN A 341 34.07 -14.37 -18.77
CA ASN A 341 34.33 -13.61 -17.54
C ASN A 341 33.76 -14.24 -16.25
N GLY A 342 32.79 -15.16 -16.32
CA GLY A 342 31.92 -15.43 -15.17
C GLY A 342 31.87 -16.86 -14.64
N GLY A 343 32.06 -17.87 -15.50
CA GLY A 343 31.80 -19.27 -15.11
C GLY A 343 32.79 -19.84 -14.10
N SER A 344 34.09 -19.65 -14.34
CA SER A 344 35.15 -20.32 -13.57
C SER A 344 35.34 -19.71 -12.17
N ALA A 345 35.57 -18.40 -12.07
CA ALA A 345 35.95 -17.76 -10.81
C ALA A 345 34.85 -17.77 -9.73
N VAL A 346 33.58 -17.61 -10.13
CA VAL A 346 32.45 -17.61 -9.18
C VAL A 346 32.16 -19.02 -8.66
N MET A 347 32.28 -20.04 -9.51
CA MET A 347 32.15 -21.45 -9.13
C MET A 347 33.31 -21.88 -8.23
N GLU A 348 34.53 -21.42 -8.51
CA GLU A 348 35.70 -21.72 -7.70
C GLU A 348 35.62 -21.09 -6.31
N ARG A 349 35.16 -19.83 -6.20
CA ARG A 349 34.93 -19.18 -4.91
C ARG A 349 33.84 -19.88 -4.09
N LYS A 350 32.76 -20.36 -4.73
CA LYS A 350 31.74 -21.18 -4.05
C LYS A 350 32.29 -22.53 -3.58
N ARG A 351 33.17 -23.17 -4.35
CA ARG A 351 33.84 -24.42 -3.97
C ARG A 351 34.76 -24.21 -2.76
N ARG A 352 35.56 -23.14 -2.74
CA ARG A 352 36.43 -22.78 -1.59
C ARG A 352 35.60 -22.53 -0.33
N ASN A 353 34.57 -21.71 -0.40
CA ASN A 353 33.69 -21.44 0.75
C ASN A 353 32.99 -22.71 1.28
N ARG A 354 32.66 -23.69 0.40
CA ARG A 354 32.10 -24.98 0.84
C ARG A 354 33.14 -25.85 1.56
N LYS A 355 34.37 -25.91 1.05
CA LYS A 355 35.49 -26.60 1.70
C LYS A 355 35.79 -26.02 3.07
N GLU A 356 35.96 -24.69 3.16
CA GLU A 356 36.22 -24.00 4.44
C GLU A 356 35.12 -24.28 5.47
N LYS A 357 33.85 -24.27 5.03
CA LYS A 357 32.73 -24.57 5.92
C LYS A 357 32.76 -26.03 6.39
N GLN A 358 33.06 -26.99 5.52
CA GLN A 358 33.21 -28.39 5.89
C GLN A 358 34.36 -28.61 6.88
N GLU A 359 35.51 -27.98 6.65
CA GLU A 359 36.67 -28.04 7.55
C GLU A 359 36.36 -27.44 8.92
N GLN A 360 35.66 -26.29 8.98
CA GLN A 360 35.20 -25.72 10.26
C GLN A 360 34.26 -26.67 11.01
N THR A 361 33.34 -27.32 10.29
CA THR A 361 32.40 -28.25 10.92
C THR A 361 33.12 -29.51 11.44
N GLN A 362 34.14 -30.00 10.73
CA GLN A 362 34.96 -31.12 11.19
C GLN A 362 35.82 -30.75 12.41
N LYS A 363 36.43 -29.56 12.42
CA LYS A 363 37.20 -29.07 13.58
C LYS A 363 36.34 -28.93 14.83
N GLN A 364 35.11 -28.43 14.70
CA GLN A 364 34.16 -28.35 15.81
C GLN A 364 33.82 -29.75 16.36
N LYS A 365 33.55 -30.73 15.50
CA LYS A 365 33.29 -32.12 15.92
C LYS A 365 34.47 -32.75 16.66
N ILE A 366 35.70 -32.49 16.22
CA ILE A 366 36.91 -33.00 16.90
C ILE A 366 37.08 -32.37 18.27
N GLN A 367 36.79 -31.07 18.41
CA GLN A 367 36.82 -30.38 19.71
C GLN A 367 35.74 -30.88 20.67
N GLU A 368 34.55 -31.20 20.18
CA GLU A 368 33.46 -31.75 21.01
C GLU A 368 33.70 -33.22 21.43
N SER A 369 34.60 -33.93 20.75
CA SER A 369 34.94 -35.33 21.07
C SER A 369 36.12 -35.51 22.03
N LYS A 370 36.83 -34.42 22.35
CA LYS A 370 37.90 -34.38 23.36
C LYS A 370 37.34 -33.80 24.66
#